data_AF-A0AAW0WXF8-F1
#
_entry.id   AF-A0AAW0WXF8-F1
#
_cell.length_a   1.000
_cell.length_b   1.000
_cell.length_c   1.000
_cell.angle_alpha   90.00
_cell.angle_beta   90.00
_cell.angle_gamma   90.00
#
_symmetry.space_group_name_H-M   'P 1'
#
loop_
_entity.id
_entity.type
_entity.pdbx_description
1 polymer ?
#
loop_
_entity_poly.entity_id
_entity_poly.type
_entity_poly.pdbx_seq_one_letter_code
_entity_poly.pdbx_strand_id
1 'polypeptide(L)'
;CSGLSPLLRKVAKMRVLVAACVVCVVVCVAGQEQEPTQAQQEVAVPDAIRKLRQPFTELPLTELVSNLKNPATVKFYVECVIEAGTCDNIGKALQNLMRDQQRVSQLCYGCSQCEMEKLRYALDVLKNDYKELACQVQNFVQINGLFGSTNPCA
;
A
#
# COMPACT_ATOMS: atom_id res chain seq x y z
N CYS A 1 -5.86 1.31 10.11
CA CYS A 1 -7.29 1.74 10.15
C CYS A 1 -8.00 1.13 11.36
N SER A 2 -9.03 1.77 11.97
CA SER A 2 -9.74 1.33 13.19
C SER A 2 -10.48 -0.03 13.13
N GLY A 3 -10.12 -0.92 12.21
CA GLY A 3 -10.64 -2.28 12.09
C GLY A 3 -9.60 -3.33 11.63
N LEU A 4 -8.33 -2.95 11.43
CA LEU A 4 -7.26 -3.94 11.26
C LEU A 4 -6.76 -4.36 12.64
N SER A 5 -7.48 -5.29 13.26
CA SER A 5 -6.90 -6.10 14.33
C SER A 5 -5.64 -6.80 13.82
N PRO A 6 -4.59 -6.95 14.66
CA PRO A 6 -3.30 -7.51 14.29
C PRO A 6 -3.40 -9.04 14.13
N LEU A 7 -4.03 -9.51 13.05
CA LEU A 7 -4.25 -10.93 12.78
C LEU A 7 -3.18 -11.58 11.88
N LEU A 8 -2.07 -10.89 11.60
CA LEU A 8 -0.94 -11.43 10.85
C LEU A 8 0.39 -11.19 11.57
N ARG A 9 0.48 -11.68 12.81
CA ARG A 9 1.76 -11.93 13.49
C ARG A 9 1.75 -13.31 14.14
N LYS A 10 1.51 -14.37 13.37
CA LYS A 10 1.90 -15.73 13.77
C LYS A 10 3.39 -15.88 13.53
N VAL A 11 4.18 -15.36 14.46
CA VAL A 11 5.60 -15.71 14.56
C VAL A 11 5.67 -17.20 14.90
N ALA A 12 6.40 -17.92 14.06
CA ALA A 12 6.66 -19.34 14.19
C ALA A 12 7.20 -19.66 15.60
N LYS A 13 6.59 -20.64 16.27
CA LYS A 13 7.19 -21.34 17.41
C LYS A 13 8.36 -22.16 16.89
N MET A 14 9.56 -21.57 16.89
CA MET A 14 10.81 -22.30 16.67
C MET A 14 11.14 -23.01 17.99
N ARG A 15 11.06 -24.35 17.96
CA ARG A 15 11.38 -25.19 19.10
C ARG A 15 12.89 -25.19 19.33
N VAL A 16 13.22 -24.83 20.56
CA VAL A 16 14.53 -24.94 21.22
C VAL A 16 14.98 -26.40 21.26
N LEU A 17 16.16 -26.68 20.72
CA LEU A 17 17.09 -27.75 21.11
C LEU A 17 18.45 -27.45 20.43
N VAL A 18 19.64 -27.56 21.00
CA VAL A 18 20.18 -27.83 22.33
C VAL A 18 21.69 -27.53 22.20
N ALA A 19 22.24 -26.86 23.22
CA ALA A 19 23.59 -26.96 23.80
C ALA A 19 24.90 -26.76 22.99
N ALA A 20 25.76 -25.97 23.64
CA ALA A 20 27.21 -26.19 23.82
C ALA A 20 28.17 -25.74 22.69
N CYS A 21 28.50 -24.44 22.70
CA CYS A 21 29.87 -23.96 22.55
C CYS A 21 29.99 -22.57 23.21
N VAL A 22 30.17 -22.58 24.52
CA VAL A 22 30.54 -21.41 25.33
C VAL A 22 32.04 -21.17 25.10
N VAL A 23 32.44 -19.89 25.05
CA VAL A 23 33.81 -19.35 24.97
C VAL A 23 34.35 -19.14 23.53
N CYS A 24 34.15 -17.95 22.96
CA CYS A 24 35.17 -17.19 22.15
C CYS A 24 34.69 -15.92 21.40
N VAL A 25 33.48 -15.37 21.61
CA VAL A 25 33.11 -14.08 20.97
C VAL A 25 32.45 -13.14 21.99
N VAL A 26 33.25 -12.68 22.95
CA VAL A 26 32.90 -11.62 23.92
C VAL A 26 33.75 -10.38 23.64
N VAL A 27 33.94 -9.98 22.38
CA VAL A 27 34.52 -8.66 22.03
C VAL A 27 34.09 -8.29 20.60
N CYS A 28 32.85 -7.80 20.41
CA CYS A 28 32.39 -7.01 19.26
C CYS A 28 30.94 -6.54 19.46
N VAL A 29 30.59 -6.16 20.70
CA VAL A 29 29.24 -5.69 21.08
C VAL A 29 29.37 -4.29 21.66
N ALA A 30 29.81 -3.33 20.84
CA ALA A 30 29.79 -1.91 21.15
C ALA A 30 29.85 -1.13 19.84
N GLY A 31 28.68 -0.88 19.24
CA GLY A 31 28.61 -0.13 17.98
C GLY A 31 27.47 -0.53 17.05
N GLN A 32 26.33 -1.04 17.57
CA GLN A 32 25.10 -0.85 16.81
C GLN A 32 24.64 0.58 17.07
N GLU A 33 25.00 1.47 16.14
CA GLU A 33 24.28 2.72 15.93
C GLU A 33 22.78 2.37 15.92
N GLN A 34 22.07 2.79 16.96
CA GLN A 34 20.61 2.85 16.89
C GLN A 34 20.30 3.87 15.81
N GLU A 35 19.98 3.39 14.61
CA GLU A 35 19.36 4.22 13.60
C GLU A 35 18.22 4.98 14.29
N PRO A 36 18.23 6.33 14.24
CA PRO A 36 17.23 7.12 14.93
C PRO A 36 15.87 6.62 14.43
N THR A 37 15.01 6.28 15.39
CA THR A 37 13.59 6.09 15.14
C THR A 37 13.11 7.43 14.56
N GLN A 38 13.14 7.54 13.23
CA GLN A 38 12.64 8.69 12.51
C GLN A 38 11.16 8.72 12.83
N ALA A 39 10.80 9.53 13.83
CA ALA A 39 9.44 9.99 14.02
C ALA A 39 8.99 10.46 12.64
N GLN A 40 8.08 9.71 12.02
CA GLN A 40 7.55 10.00 10.71
C GLN A 40 7.03 11.43 10.79
N GLN A 41 7.80 12.37 10.24
CA GLN A 41 7.43 13.76 10.23
C GLN A 41 6.18 13.83 9.36
N GLU A 42 5.04 14.00 10.01
CA GLU A 42 3.74 14.02 9.37
C GLU A 42 3.76 15.13 8.33
N VAL A 43 3.87 14.74 7.06
CA VAL A 43 3.89 15.68 5.95
C VAL A 43 2.55 16.39 5.98
N ALA A 44 2.56 17.70 6.26
CA ALA A 44 1.34 18.49 6.32
C ALA A 44 0.68 18.54 4.94
N VAL A 45 -0.35 17.70 4.75
CA VAL A 45 -1.14 17.68 3.51
C VAL A 45 -2.18 18.80 3.56
N PRO A 46 -2.27 19.66 2.51
CA PRO A 46 -3.29 20.70 2.46
C PRO A 46 -4.71 20.13 2.60
N ASP A 47 -5.58 20.85 3.32
CA ASP A 47 -6.96 20.42 3.58
C ASP A 47 -7.77 20.14 2.31
N ALA A 48 -7.49 20.89 1.23
CA ALA A 48 -8.10 20.65 -0.07
C ALA A 48 -7.83 19.24 -0.59
N ILE A 49 -6.59 18.75 -0.46
CA ILE A 49 -6.18 17.41 -0.88
C ILE A 49 -6.81 16.36 0.02
N ARG A 50 -6.84 16.58 1.34
CA ARG A 50 -7.52 15.70 2.28
C ARG A 50 -9.01 15.52 1.93
N LYS A 51 -9.71 16.62 1.62
CA LYS A 51 -11.12 16.59 1.24
C LYS A 51 -11.37 15.82 -0.06
N LEU A 52 -10.46 15.91 -1.03
CA LEU A 52 -10.54 15.17 -2.28
C LEU A 52 -10.37 13.65 -2.08
N ARG A 53 -9.65 13.23 -1.04
CA ARG A 53 -9.36 11.83 -0.71
C ARG A 53 -10.39 11.21 0.24
N GLN A 54 -11.12 12.04 0.98
CA GLN A 54 -12.06 11.66 2.03
C GLN A 54 -13.00 10.49 1.66
N PRO A 55 -13.63 10.43 0.46
CA PRO A 55 -14.48 9.30 0.10
C PRO A 55 -13.76 7.93 0.17
N PHE A 56 -12.49 7.88 -0.23
CA PHE A 56 -11.67 6.67 -0.13
C PHE A 56 -11.18 6.42 1.31
N THR A 57 -10.84 7.49 2.03
CA THR A 57 -10.45 7.43 3.45
C THR A 57 -11.57 6.84 4.30
N GLU A 58 -12.82 7.20 4.05
CA GLU A 58 -14.01 6.78 4.79
C GLU A 58 -14.57 5.42 4.35
N LEU A 59 -14.23 4.95 3.15
CA LEU A 59 -14.67 3.66 2.63
C LEU A 59 -14.39 2.51 3.62
N PRO A 60 -15.41 1.80 4.13
CA PRO A 60 -15.17 0.67 5.02
C PRO A 60 -14.30 -0.40 4.36
N LEU A 61 -13.40 -1.04 5.13
CA LEU A 61 -12.54 -2.08 4.59
C LEU A 61 -13.34 -3.27 4.04
N THR A 62 -14.45 -3.62 4.68
CA THR A 62 -15.37 -4.68 4.22
C THR A 62 -15.96 -4.37 2.86
N GLU A 63 -16.32 -3.12 2.61
CA GLU A 63 -16.83 -2.65 1.32
C GLU A 63 -15.74 -2.63 0.26
N LEU A 64 -14.54 -2.14 0.59
CA LEU A 64 -13.37 -2.22 -0.30
C LEU A 64 -13.10 -3.68 -0.74
N VAL A 65 -13.06 -4.62 0.22
CA VAL A 65 -12.87 -6.05 -0.06
C VAL A 65 -13.99 -6.60 -0.94
N SER A 66 -15.25 -6.21 -0.68
CA SER A 66 -16.40 -6.62 -1.50
C SER A 66 -16.28 -6.11 -2.94
N ASN A 67 -15.92 -4.83 -3.10
CA ASN A 67 -15.72 -4.20 -4.41
C ASN A 67 -14.60 -4.87 -5.21
N LEU A 68 -13.50 -5.24 -4.54
CA LEU A 68 -12.34 -5.89 -5.17
C LEU A 68 -12.58 -7.36 -5.55
N LYS A 69 -13.64 -8.00 -5.02
CA LYS A 69 -14.08 -9.34 -5.43
C LYS A 69 -14.98 -9.33 -6.67
N ASN A 70 -15.50 -8.17 -7.08
CA ASN A 70 -16.36 -8.05 -8.24
C ASN A 70 -15.57 -7.53 -9.46
N PRO A 71 -15.36 -8.34 -10.51
CA PRO A 71 -14.58 -7.93 -11.68
C PRO A 71 -15.10 -6.67 -12.38
N ALA A 72 -16.43 -6.48 -12.44
CA ALA A 72 -17.02 -5.30 -13.06
C ALA A 72 -16.72 -4.03 -12.26
N THR A 73 -16.77 -4.12 -10.93
CA THR A 73 -16.43 -3.02 -10.03
C THR A 73 -14.93 -2.68 -10.10
N VAL A 74 -14.06 -3.68 -10.15
CA VAL A 74 -12.61 -3.47 -10.32
C VAL A 74 -12.32 -2.77 -11.64
N LYS A 75 -12.91 -3.26 -12.74
CA LYS A 75 -12.77 -2.64 -14.06
C LYS A 75 -13.25 -1.19 -14.06
N PHE A 76 -14.42 -0.90 -13.48
CA PHE A 76 -14.93 0.46 -13.35
C PHE A 76 -13.94 1.41 -12.66
N TYR A 77 -13.38 1.00 -11.51
CA TYR A 77 -12.41 1.84 -10.80
C TYR A 77 -11.08 1.97 -11.54
N VAL A 78 -10.63 0.94 -12.25
CA VAL A 78 -9.43 1.01 -13.09
C VAL A 78 -9.63 1.98 -14.25
N GLU A 79 -10.74 1.87 -14.98
CA GLU A 79 -11.09 2.78 -16.09
C GLU A 79 -11.19 4.24 -15.60
N CYS A 80 -11.72 4.46 -14.40
CA CYS A 80 -11.70 5.77 -13.76
C CYS A 80 -10.26 6.27 -13.50
N VAL A 81 -9.40 5.44 -12.88
CA VAL A 81 -8.01 5.83 -12.55
C VAL A 81 -7.20 6.17 -13.81
N ILE A 82 -7.38 5.42 -14.89
CA ILE A 82 -6.68 5.65 -16.17
C ILE A 82 -7.39 6.64 -17.10
N GLU A 83 -8.41 7.35 -16.61
CA GLU A 83 -9.15 8.38 -17.35
C GLU A 83 -9.84 7.87 -18.63
N ALA A 84 -10.15 6.58 -18.68
CA ALA A 84 -10.87 5.95 -19.80
C ALA A 84 -12.39 5.84 -19.56
N GLY A 85 -12.88 6.14 -18.35
CA GLY A 85 -14.29 5.97 -17.99
C GLY A 85 -14.81 7.00 -16.98
N THR A 86 -16.08 6.87 -16.62
CA THR A 86 -16.72 7.72 -15.60
C THR A 86 -16.25 7.35 -14.20
N CYS A 87 -16.23 8.32 -13.30
CA CYS A 87 -15.87 8.13 -11.90
C CYS A 87 -17.00 8.53 -10.95
N ASP A 88 -17.27 7.71 -9.95
CA ASP A 88 -18.02 8.11 -8.76
C ASP A 88 -17.10 8.85 -7.76
N ASN A 89 -17.59 9.15 -6.57
CA ASN A 89 -16.82 9.88 -5.58
C ASN A 89 -15.60 9.09 -5.05
N ILE A 90 -15.72 7.76 -4.92
CA ILE A 90 -14.63 6.89 -4.48
C ILE A 90 -13.56 6.78 -5.57
N GLY A 91 -13.99 6.58 -6.82
CA GLY A 91 -13.12 6.52 -7.99
C GLY A 91 -12.35 7.83 -8.18
N LYS A 92 -13.01 8.98 -8.04
CA LYS A 92 -12.33 10.29 -8.07
C LYS A 92 -11.30 10.42 -6.94
N ALA A 93 -11.64 10.00 -5.73
CA ALA A 93 -10.70 10.01 -4.61
C ALA A 93 -9.49 9.11 -4.87
N LEU A 94 -9.70 7.90 -5.41
CA LEU A 94 -8.64 6.97 -5.80
C LEU A 94 -7.77 7.54 -6.94
N GLN A 95 -8.40 8.13 -7.95
CA GLN A 95 -7.69 8.79 -9.06
C GLN A 95 -6.78 9.92 -8.54
N ASN A 96 -7.28 10.76 -7.62
CA ASN A 96 -6.47 11.82 -7.01
C ASN A 96 -5.29 11.25 -6.20
N LEU A 97 -5.50 10.16 -5.44
CA LEU A 97 -4.43 9.46 -4.70
C LEU A 97 -3.33 8.91 -5.63
N MET A 98 -3.71 8.47 -6.82
CA MET A 98 -2.78 7.93 -7.82
C MET A 98 -2.06 9.04 -8.61
N ARG A 99 -2.75 10.14 -8.95
CA ARG A 99 -2.19 11.29 -9.69
C ARG A 99 -1.15 12.07 -8.88
N ASP A 100 -1.35 12.22 -7.58
CA ASP A 100 -0.43 12.98 -6.71
C ASP A 100 1.00 12.39 -6.66
N GLN A 101 1.20 11.21 -7.22
CA GLN A 101 2.48 10.50 -7.27
C GLN A 101 3.33 10.84 -8.49
N GLN A 102 2.82 11.56 -9.50
CA GLN A 102 3.64 11.94 -10.64
C GLN A 102 4.83 12.85 -10.26
N ARG A 103 4.77 13.48 -9.08
CA ARG A 103 5.82 14.40 -8.60
C ARG A 103 6.81 13.76 -7.64
N VAL A 104 6.48 12.61 -7.06
CA VAL A 104 7.30 11.94 -6.06
C VAL A 104 7.29 10.46 -6.38
N SER A 105 8.46 9.83 -6.47
CA SER A 105 8.62 8.39 -6.77
C SER A 105 8.10 7.47 -5.64
N GLN A 106 7.13 7.93 -4.86
CA GLN A 106 6.54 7.26 -3.72
C GLN A 106 5.04 7.08 -3.95
N LEU A 107 4.58 5.87 -3.66
CA LEU A 107 3.17 5.56 -3.58
C LEU A 107 2.51 6.46 -2.52
N CYS A 108 1.47 7.20 -2.89
CA CYS A 108 0.54 7.89 -1.99
C CYS A 108 1.19 8.99 -1.14
N TYR A 109 1.62 10.09 -1.76
CA TYR A 109 2.23 11.21 -1.05
C TYR A 109 1.32 11.80 0.04
N GLY A 110 1.83 11.87 1.27
CA GLY A 110 1.10 12.40 2.42
C GLY A 110 -0.13 11.60 2.81
N CYS A 111 -0.27 10.36 2.32
CA CYS A 111 -1.37 9.51 2.74
C CYS A 111 -1.24 9.12 4.20
N SER A 112 -2.37 9.09 4.88
CA SER A 112 -2.47 8.45 6.18
C SER A 112 -2.08 6.97 6.08
N GLN A 113 -1.65 6.39 7.20
CA GLN A 113 -1.36 4.95 7.26
C GLN A 113 -2.56 4.11 6.76
N CYS A 114 -3.78 4.56 7.07
CA CYS A 114 -4.99 3.87 6.65
C CYS A 114 -5.20 3.87 5.13
N GLU A 115 -4.99 5.01 4.47
CA GLU A 115 -5.08 5.11 3.02
C GLU A 115 -4.01 4.26 2.34
N MET A 116 -2.79 4.29 2.87
CA MET A 116 -1.68 3.48 2.38
C MET A 116 -1.99 1.97 2.47
N GLU A 117 -2.54 1.51 3.60
CA GLU A 117 -2.93 0.11 3.80
C GLU A 117 -4.00 -0.33 2.79
N LYS A 118 -5.05 0.48 2.62
CA LYS A 118 -6.11 0.22 1.64
C LYS A 118 -5.60 0.20 0.21
N LEU A 119 -4.75 1.17 -0.14
CA LEU A 119 -4.19 1.29 -1.49
C LEU A 119 -3.27 0.11 -1.80
N ARG A 120 -2.39 -0.28 -0.87
CA ARG A 120 -1.54 -1.47 -1.02
C ARG A 120 -2.36 -2.74 -1.21
N TYR A 121 -3.41 -2.91 -0.41
CA TYR A 121 -4.32 -4.06 -0.57
C TYR A 121 -4.97 -4.08 -1.95
N ALA A 122 -5.48 -2.94 -2.42
CA ALA A 122 -6.08 -2.84 -3.75
C ALA A 122 -5.08 -3.16 -4.86
N LEU A 123 -3.85 -2.64 -4.78
CA LEU A 123 -2.79 -2.92 -5.75
C LEU A 123 -2.36 -4.39 -5.72
N ASP A 124 -2.27 -5.02 -4.56
CA ASP A 124 -1.95 -6.45 -4.45
C ASP A 124 -3.03 -7.33 -5.07
N VAL A 125 -4.32 -7.02 -4.86
CA VAL A 125 -5.42 -7.72 -5.53
C VAL A 125 -5.33 -7.52 -7.04
N LEU A 126 -5.09 -6.29 -7.50
CA LEU A 126 -4.97 -6.00 -8.93
C LEU A 126 -3.83 -6.80 -9.57
N LYS A 127 -2.67 -6.84 -8.90
CA LYS A 127 -1.47 -7.57 -9.34
C LYS A 127 -1.70 -9.07 -9.45
N ASN A 128 -2.40 -9.65 -8.47
CA ASN A 128 -2.54 -11.11 -8.37
C ASN A 128 -3.73 -11.64 -9.18
N ASP A 129 -4.87 -10.96 -9.12
CA ASP A 129 -6.15 -11.46 -9.61
C ASP A 129 -6.58 -10.80 -10.93
N TYR A 130 -6.05 -9.60 -11.25
CA TYR A 130 -6.47 -8.79 -12.40
C TYR A 130 -5.27 -8.25 -13.21
N LYS A 131 -4.34 -9.14 -13.58
CA LYS A 131 -3.05 -8.78 -14.22
C LYS A 131 -3.16 -7.83 -15.41
N GLU A 132 -4.14 -8.04 -16.30
CA GLU A 132 -4.35 -7.16 -17.46
C GLU A 132 -4.67 -5.73 -17.04
N LEU A 133 -5.56 -5.57 -16.04
CA LEU A 133 -5.91 -4.27 -15.50
C LEU A 133 -4.75 -3.64 -14.72
N ALA A 134 -3.99 -4.44 -13.96
CA ALA A 134 -2.78 -3.97 -13.31
C ALA A 134 -1.75 -3.43 -14.30
N CYS A 135 -1.58 -4.11 -15.45
CA CYS A 135 -0.70 -3.64 -16.51
C CYS A 135 -1.17 -2.30 -17.11
N GLN A 136 -2.49 -2.12 -17.33
CA GLN A 136 -3.04 -0.83 -17.78
C GLN A 136 -2.73 0.30 -16.79
N VAL A 137 -2.94 0.07 -15.49
CA VAL A 137 -2.63 1.06 -14.45
C VAL A 137 -1.14 1.38 -14.43
N GLN A 138 -0.25 0.38 -14.52
CA GLN A 138 1.19 0.61 -14.54
C GLN A 138 1.61 1.49 -15.73
N ASN A 139 1.09 1.20 -16.92
CA ASN A 139 1.41 1.95 -18.14
C ASN A 139 0.91 3.40 -18.06
N PHE A 140 -0.24 3.62 -17.43
CA PHE A 140 -0.81 4.96 -17.26
C PHE A 140 -0.05 5.79 -16.21
N VAL A 141 0.21 5.20 -15.04
CA VAL A 141 0.76 5.91 -13.88
C VAL A 141 2.28 6.14 -14.01
N GLN A 142 2.97 5.32 -14.81
CA GLN A 142 4.41 5.43 -15.10
C GLN A 142 5.31 5.43 -13.84
N ILE A 143 4.86 4.80 -12.75
CA ILE A 143 5.64 4.67 -11.52
C ILE A 143 6.43 3.37 -11.55
N ASN A 144 7.75 3.51 -11.49
CA ASN A 144 8.65 2.38 -11.34
C ASN A 144 8.37 1.66 -10.02
N GLY A 145 8.10 0.36 -10.10
CA GLY A 145 7.87 -0.47 -8.92
C GLY A 145 6.52 -0.26 -8.24
N LEU A 146 5.49 0.26 -8.94
CA LEU A 146 4.13 0.38 -8.42
C LEU A 146 3.61 -0.93 -7.78
N PHE A 147 3.98 -2.05 -8.38
CA PHE A 147 3.62 -3.40 -7.95
C PHE A 147 4.78 -4.17 -7.27
N GLY A 148 5.82 -3.45 -6.82
CA GLY A 148 7.02 -4.01 -6.21
C GLY A 148 7.97 -4.63 -7.25
N SER A 149 8.49 -5.81 -6.96
CA SER A 149 9.46 -6.53 -7.82
C SER A 149 8.81 -7.29 -8.98
N THR A 150 7.50 -7.50 -8.96
CA THR A 150 6.78 -8.25 -9.98
C THR A 150 6.16 -7.28 -10.98
N ASN A 151 6.54 -7.40 -12.26
CA ASN A 151 5.92 -6.63 -13.34
C ASN A 151 4.64 -7.36 -13.81
N PRO A 152 3.42 -6.81 -13.59
CA PRO A 152 2.17 -7.39 -14.09
C PRO A 152 2.05 -7.41 -15.62
N CYS A 153 2.88 -6.67 -16.35
CA CYS A 153 2.91 -6.66 -17.81
C CYS A 153 3.84 -7.72 -18.44
N ALA A 154 4.54 -8.51 -17.63
CA ALA A 154 5.53 -9.50 -18.08
C ALA A 154 4.97 -10.93 -18.14
#